data_AF-X1IQ30-F1
#
_entry.id   AF-X1IQ30-F1
#
_cell.length_a   1.000
_cell.length_b   1.000
_cell.length_c   1.000
_cell.angle_alpha   90.00
_cell.angle_beta   90.00
_cell.angle_gamma   90.00
#
_symmetry.space_group_name_H-M   'P 1'
#
loop_
_entity.id
_entity.type
_entity.pdbx_description
1 polymer ?
#
loop_
_entity_poly.entity_id
_entity_poly.type
_entity_poly.pdbx_seq_one_letter_code
_entity_poly.pdbx_strand_id
1 'polypeptide(L)'
;MIHAFIKKGCFQDSVSLMIISRKLSESENVDDVSVMMGTPANKALLDTTGFWHDDFNNATPNDICVAIRSEAADAGIAQAIMQQLEEALKQLAQGSGSSQALTQVRRWDSACQKLPDANLALISVAGEYAAELANQALDRNLNVMMFSDNVTLEDEIQLKTRAREKGLLVMGPDCGTSMIAGTPLAFANVMPEGNIGVIGASGTGIQELCSQIALAGEGITHAIGLGGRDLS
;
A
#
# COMPACT_ATOMS: atom_id res chain seq x y z
N MET A 1 -6.47 20.37 17.87
CA MET A 1 -6.85 21.10 16.65
C MET A 1 -6.22 20.42 15.44
N ILE A 2 -6.77 20.63 14.25
CA ILE A 2 -6.21 20.10 13.00
C ILE A 2 -5.48 21.22 12.29
N HIS A 3 -4.17 21.04 12.09
CA HIS A 3 -3.37 21.83 11.17
C HIS A 3 -3.25 21.05 9.86
N ALA A 4 -3.15 21.75 8.73
CA ALA A 4 -3.03 21.08 7.43
C ALA A 4 -2.17 21.85 6.45
N PHE A 5 -1.64 21.13 5.47
CA PHE A 5 -1.06 21.71 4.26
C PHE A 5 -1.11 20.71 3.09
N ILE A 6 -0.90 21.21 1.88
CA ILE A 6 -0.88 20.40 0.66
C ILE A 6 0.49 20.50 0.00
N LYS A 7 1.10 19.34 -0.29
CA LYS A 7 2.28 19.27 -1.16
C LYS A 7 1.83 19.00 -2.60
N LYS A 8 1.99 20.00 -3.46
CA LYS A 8 1.53 19.95 -4.85
C LYS A 8 2.43 19.09 -5.75
N GLY A 9 1.80 18.35 -6.67
CA GLY A 9 2.49 17.67 -7.78
C GLY A 9 3.50 16.60 -7.36
N CYS A 10 3.24 15.90 -6.25
CA CYS A 10 4.12 14.87 -5.71
C CYS A 10 3.32 13.59 -5.54
N PHE A 11 3.33 12.74 -6.56
CA PHE A 11 2.73 11.42 -6.47
C PHE A 11 3.63 10.47 -5.68
N GLN A 12 3.05 9.76 -4.71
CA GLN A 12 3.69 8.70 -3.95
C GLN A 12 2.71 7.53 -3.81
N ASP A 13 3.22 6.31 -3.74
CA ASP A 13 2.40 5.14 -3.45
C ASP A 13 1.92 5.16 -1.98
N SER A 14 0.82 4.48 -1.70
CA SER A 14 0.19 4.49 -0.38
C SER A 14 1.11 3.93 0.72
N VAL A 15 1.99 2.98 0.41
CA VAL A 15 2.89 2.38 1.41
C VAL A 15 3.94 3.39 1.84
N SER A 16 4.56 4.08 0.88
CA SER A 16 5.49 5.17 1.16
C SER A 16 4.86 6.24 2.04
N LEU A 17 3.62 6.65 1.74
CA LEU A 17 2.90 7.64 2.55
C LEU A 17 2.56 7.11 3.96
N MET A 18 2.17 5.85 4.11
CA MET A 18 1.89 5.25 5.43
C MET A 18 3.13 5.21 6.32
N ILE A 19 4.29 4.87 5.75
CA ILE A 19 5.58 4.87 6.48
C ILE A 19 5.92 6.29 6.93
N ILE A 20 5.76 7.27 6.04
CA ILE A 20 5.97 8.68 6.38
C ILE A 20 4.99 9.13 7.47
N SER A 21 3.70 8.82 7.32
CA SER A 21 2.64 9.17 8.28
C SER A 21 3.04 8.72 9.68
N ARG A 22 3.40 7.44 9.83
CA ARG A 22 3.85 6.87 11.11
C ARG A 22 5.07 7.59 11.68
N LYS A 23 6.10 7.84 10.85
CA LYS A 23 7.31 8.55 11.27
C LYS A 23 7.00 9.97 11.74
N LEU A 24 6.10 10.67 11.06
CA LEU A 24 5.72 12.04 11.42
C LEU A 24 4.87 12.08 12.70
N SER A 25 4.02 11.08 12.94
CA SER A 25 3.26 10.92 14.20
C SER A 25 4.16 10.71 15.43
N GLU A 26 5.44 10.39 15.26
CA GLU A 26 6.42 10.30 16.36
C GLU A 26 7.04 11.67 16.75
N SER A 27 6.65 12.76 16.09
CA SER A 27 7.16 14.11 16.37
C SER A 27 6.67 14.67 17.70
N GLU A 28 7.53 15.43 18.39
CA GLU A 28 7.11 16.17 19.60
C GLU A 28 6.00 17.18 19.30
N ASN A 29 5.07 17.34 20.24
CA ASN A 29 3.92 18.24 20.17
C ASN A 29 2.88 17.92 19.10
N VAL A 30 2.86 16.68 18.60
CA VAL A 30 1.86 16.16 17.68
C VAL A 30 1.24 14.89 18.26
N ASP A 31 -0.09 14.81 18.23
CA ASP A 31 -0.82 13.63 18.68
C ASP A 31 -0.82 12.56 17.59
N ASP A 32 -1.05 12.99 16.36
CA ASP A 32 -1.06 12.11 15.18
C ASP A 32 -0.95 12.91 13.87
N VAL A 33 -0.39 12.30 12.83
CA VAL A 33 -0.28 12.83 11.48
C VAL A 33 -0.86 11.84 10.48
N SER A 34 -1.77 12.31 9.64
CA SER A 34 -2.27 11.57 8.48
C SER A 34 -1.71 12.16 7.19
N VAL A 35 -1.01 11.32 6.41
CA VAL A 35 -0.44 11.67 5.11
C VAL A 35 -1.08 10.79 4.04
N MET A 36 -1.83 11.40 3.12
CA MET A 36 -2.55 10.68 2.07
C MET A 36 -2.52 11.41 0.73
N MET A 37 -2.67 10.69 -0.39
CA MET A 37 -2.91 11.34 -1.68
C MET A 37 -4.27 12.04 -1.68
N GLY A 38 -4.40 13.16 -2.40
CA GLY A 38 -5.62 13.97 -2.52
C GLY A 38 -6.71 13.36 -3.42
N THR A 39 -6.85 12.03 -3.42
CA THR A 39 -7.94 11.32 -4.13
C THR A 39 -9.27 11.51 -3.40
N PRO A 40 -10.42 11.39 -4.09
CA PRO A 40 -11.73 11.48 -3.44
C PRO A 40 -11.91 10.47 -2.30
N ALA A 41 -11.45 9.23 -2.47
CA ALA A 41 -11.53 8.17 -1.44
C ALA A 41 -10.75 8.55 -0.17
N ASN A 42 -9.50 9.02 -0.33
CA ASN A 42 -8.68 9.44 0.81
C ASN A 42 -9.21 10.69 1.49
N LYS A 43 -9.80 11.62 0.74
CA LYS A 43 -10.48 12.80 1.31
C LYS A 43 -11.67 12.40 2.19
N ALA A 44 -12.48 11.43 1.74
CA ALA A 44 -13.57 10.88 2.55
C ALA A 44 -13.05 10.17 3.81
N LEU A 45 -11.90 9.48 3.72
CA LEU A 45 -11.24 8.89 4.88
C LEU A 45 -10.77 9.96 5.87
N LEU A 46 -10.16 11.06 5.42
CA LEU A 46 -9.75 12.17 6.29
C LEU A 46 -10.94 12.79 7.02
N ASP A 47 -12.10 12.90 6.36
CA ASP A 47 -13.34 13.39 6.97
C ASP A 47 -13.86 12.46 8.06
N THR A 48 -14.07 11.19 7.71
CA THR A 48 -14.60 10.19 8.65
C THR A 48 -13.69 9.91 9.85
N THR A 49 -12.37 10.08 9.71
CA THR A 49 -11.38 9.87 10.78
C THR A 49 -11.08 11.13 11.61
N GLY A 50 -11.76 12.24 11.33
CA GLY A 50 -11.63 13.49 12.08
C GLY A 50 -10.33 14.25 11.81
N PHE A 51 -9.74 14.05 10.63
CA PHE A 51 -8.55 14.74 10.13
C PHE A 51 -8.86 15.79 9.06
N TRP A 52 -10.14 16.08 8.78
CA TRP A 52 -10.52 17.04 7.74
C TRP A 52 -10.03 18.46 8.01
N HIS A 53 -9.64 19.12 6.92
CA HIS A 53 -9.37 20.56 6.88
C HIS A 53 -9.80 21.13 5.53
N ASP A 54 -10.34 22.35 5.52
CA ASP A 54 -10.94 22.96 4.32
C ASP A 54 -9.94 23.16 3.17
N ASP A 55 -8.64 23.26 3.48
CA ASP A 55 -7.58 23.35 2.47
C ASP A 55 -7.62 22.18 1.49
N PHE A 56 -8.02 20.98 1.93
CA PHE A 56 -8.07 19.77 1.12
C PHE A 56 -9.10 19.83 -0.02
N ASN A 57 -10.03 20.79 0.00
CA ASN A 57 -10.90 21.06 -1.14
C ASN A 57 -10.08 21.39 -2.41
N ASN A 58 -8.90 22.00 -2.25
CA ASN A 58 -8.04 22.40 -3.36
C ASN A 58 -7.02 21.33 -3.78
N ALA A 59 -6.98 20.17 -3.11
CA ALA A 59 -6.07 19.09 -3.47
C ALA A 59 -6.60 18.28 -4.66
N THR A 60 -5.68 17.80 -5.51
CA THR A 60 -5.97 16.89 -6.61
C THR A 60 -5.42 15.49 -6.28
N PRO A 61 -5.78 14.44 -7.05
CA PRO A 61 -5.17 13.11 -6.91
C PRO A 61 -3.65 13.06 -7.04
N ASN A 62 -3.01 14.11 -7.57
CA ASN A 62 -1.55 14.23 -7.72
C ASN A 62 -0.87 15.00 -6.57
N ASP A 63 -1.64 15.41 -5.56
CA ASP A 63 -1.14 16.16 -4.42
C ASP A 63 -1.16 15.31 -3.15
N ILE A 64 -0.25 15.57 -2.21
CA ILE A 64 -0.27 14.96 -0.88
C ILE A 64 -1.00 15.89 0.07
N CYS A 65 -2.03 15.38 0.75
CA CYS A 65 -2.73 16.01 1.85
C CYS A 65 -2.09 15.57 3.17
N VAL A 66 -1.74 16.54 4.02
CA VAL A 66 -1.17 16.29 5.34
C VAL A 66 -2.07 16.94 6.38
N ALA A 67 -2.62 16.12 7.27
CA ALA A 67 -3.41 16.56 8.42
C ALA A 67 -2.66 16.23 9.71
N ILE A 68 -2.56 17.21 10.60
CA ILE A 68 -1.77 17.12 11.83
C ILE A 68 -2.70 17.43 12.99
N ARG A 69 -2.83 16.48 13.91
CA ARG A 69 -3.59 16.64 15.15
C ARG A 69 -2.62 17.03 16.26
N SER A 70 -2.89 18.14 16.94
CA SER A 70 -2.10 18.60 18.09
C SER A 70 -2.97 19.36 19.07
N GLU A 71 -2.65 19.28 20.36
CA GLU A 71 -3.26 20.12 21.40
C GLU A 71 -2.93 21.62 21.23
N ALA A 72 -1.78 21.94 20.62
CA ALA A 72 -1.29 23.31 20.52
C ALA A 72 -1.75 24.04 19.25
N ALA A 73 -2.11 25.31 19.43
CA ALA A 73 -2.42 26.27 18.37
C ALA A 73 -1.17 26.93 17.78
N ASP A 74 -0.17 26.13 17.40
CA ASP A 74 1.12 26.66 16.95
C ASP A 74 1.34 26.43 15.45
N ALA A 75 1.45 27.53 14.69
CA ALA A 75 1.76 27.50 13.27
C ALA A 75 3.16 26.90 12.98
N GLY A 76 4.06 26.91 13.96
CA GLY A 76 5.38 26.27 13.87
C GLY A 76 5.30 24.75 13.68
N ILE A 77 4.23 24.11 14.16
CA ILE A 77 4.03 22.66 14.03
C ILE A 77 3.87 22.27 12.55
N ALA A 78 3.02 22.98 11.81
CA ALA A 78 2.83 22.73 10.39
C ALA A 78 4.13 22.89 9.60
N GLN A 79 4.93 23.91 9.95
CA GLN A 79 6.21 24.17 9.29
C GLN A 79 7.27 23.11 9.62
N ALA A 80 7.33 22.64 10.87
CA ALA A 80 8.22 21.56 11.29
C ALA A 80 7.88 20.25 10.58
N ILE A 81 6.60 19.86 10.56
CA ILE A 81 6.14 18.65 9.86
C ILE A 81 6.36 18.76 8.35
N MET A 82 6.17 19.93 7.77
CA MET A 82 6.47 20.17 6.35
C MET A 82 7.96 19.90 6.04
N GLN A 83 8.88 20.40 6.87
CA GLN A 83 10.31 20.14 6.69
C GLN A 83 10.64 18.65 6.82
N GLN A 84 10.08 17.97 7.83
CA GLN A 84 10.30 16.54 8.02
C GLN A 84 9.73 15.69 6.86
N LEU A 85 8.56 16.06 6.33
CA LEU A 85 7.98 15.43 5.15
C LEU A 85 8.90 15.58 3.94
N GLU A 86 9.40 16.80 3.67
CA GLU A 86 10.30 17.02 2.54
C GLU A 86 11.59 16.21 2.65
N GLU A 87 12.13 16.08 3.86
CA GLU A 87 13.31 15.25 4.10
C GLU A 87 13.00 13.76 3.91
N ALA A 88 11.85 13.28 4.42
CA ALA A 88 11.44 11.89 4.22
C ALA A 88 11.22 11.56 2.74
N LEU A 89 10.59 12.46 1.97
CA LEU A 89 10.41 12.31 0.53
C LEU A 89 11.75 12.32 -0.23
N LYS A 90 12.70 13.17 0.17
CA LYS A 90 14.07 13.16 -0.39
C LYS A 90 14.79 11.86 -0.10
N GLN A 91 14.70 11.35 1.13
CA GLN A 91 15.31 10.07 1.50
C GLN A 91 14.72 8.89 0.71
N LEU A 92 13.40 8.88 0.50
CA LEU A 92 12.74 7.91 -0.39
C LEU A 92 13.25 8.03 -1.83
N ALA A 93 13.41 9.25 -2.34
CA ALA A 93 13.90 9.49 -3.70
C ALA A 93 15.39 9.14 -3.88
N GLN A 94 16.21 9.30 -2.83
CA GLN A 94 17.65 9.05 -2.88
C GLN A 94 18.03 7.59 -2.57
N GLY A 95 17.10 6.80 -2.04
CA GLY A 95 17.35 5.42 -1.60
C GLY A 95 18.24 5.41 -0.36
N SER A 96 17.74 4.85 0.74
CA SER A 96 18.51 4.59 1.95
C SER A 96 19.79 3.81 1.60
N GLY A 97 20.95 4.47 1.73
CA GLY A 97 22.28 3.94 1.40
C GLY A 97 22.82 2.86 2.33
N SER A 98 22.02 1.86 2.72
CA SER A 98 22.49 0.70 3.51
C SER A 98 21.75 -0.62 3.29
N SER A 99 20.78 -0.69 2.39
CA SER A 99 20.26 -1.95 1.84
C SER A 99 20.72 -2.10 0.40
N GLN A 100 20.94 -3.33 -0.09
CA GLN A 100 21.23 -3.60 -1.51
C GLN A 100 20.41 -2.67 -2.40
N ALA A 101 21.06 -1.90 -3.28
CA ALA A 101 20.40 -0.91 -4.11
C ALA A 101 19.22 -1.58 -4.85
N LEU A 102 18.00 -1.17 -4.53
CA LEU A 102 16.80 -1.72 -5.15
C LEU A 102 16.85 -1.41 -6.66
N THR A 103 16.70 -2.43 -7.50
CA THR A 103 16.67 -2.20 -8.94
C THR A 103 15.35 -1.55 -9.32
N GLN A 104 15.41 -0.28 -9.69
CA GLN A 104 14.24 0.48 -10.13
C GLN A 104 14.21 0.60 -11.66
N VAL A 105 13.00 0.59 -12.21
CA VAL A 105 12.71 0.76 -13.65
C VAL A 105 11.42 1.56 -13.82
N ARG A 106 11.21 2.14 -15.00
CA ARG A 106 10.02 2.95 -15.32
C ARG A 106 9.20 2.41 -16.49
N ARG A 107 9.57 1.24 -17.01
CA ARG A 107 8.94 0.60 -18.18
C ARG A 107 8.86 -0.91 -17.95
N TRP A 108 7.75 -1.52 -18.35
CA TRP A 108 7.56 -2.97 -18.27
C TRP A 108 8.67 -3.75 -18.97
N ASP A 109 9.03 -3.38 -20.20
CA ASP A 109 10.06 -4.11 -20.96
C ASP A 109 11.41 -4.10 -20.24
N SER A 110 11.74 -2.98 -19.59
CA SER A 110 12.94 -2.87 -18.76
C SER A 110 12.85 -3.75 -17.50
N ALA A 111 11.66 -3.85 -16.89
CA ALA A 111 11.44 -4.74 -15.75
C ALA A 111 11.63 -6.21 -16.14
N CYS A 112 10.97 -6.65 -17.22
CA CYS A 112 11.08 -8.01 -17.76
C CYS A 112 12.51 -8.35 -18.20
N GLN A 113 13.26 -7.37 -18.73
CA GLN A 113 14.67 -7.60 -19.08
C GLN A 113 15.55 -7.76 -17.83
N LYS A 114 15.27 -7.03 -16.76
CA LYS A 114 16.03 -7.08 -15.50
C LYS A 114 15.69 -8.30 -14.65
N LEU A 115 14.46 -8.79 -14.73
CA LEU A 115 14.00 -10.01 -14.06
C LEU A 115 13.19 -10.88 -15.03
N PRO A 116 13.87 -11.64 -15.92
CA PRO A 116 13.21 -12.47 -16.93
C PRO A 116 12.26 -13.53 -16.37
N ASP A 117 12.63 -14.09 -15.20
CA ASP A 117 11.89 -15.15 -14.53
C ASP A 117 10.92 -14.60 -13.46
N ALA A 118 10.52 -13.32 -13.58
CA ALA A 118 9.53 -12.72 -12.69
C ALA A 118 8.25 -13.55 -12.70
N ASN A 119 7.70 -13.83 -11.51
CA ASN A 119 6.52 -14.69 -11.35
C ASN A 119 5.26 -13.91 -10.96
N LEU A 120 5.42 -12.80 -10.25
CA LEU A 120 4.35 -12.04 -9.62
C LEU A 120 4.55 -10.53 -9.85
N ALA A 121 3.47 -9.82 -10.15
CA ALA A 121 3.38 -8.36 -10.10
C ALA A 121 2.60 -7.93 -8.84
N LEU A 122 3.24 -7.17 -7.95
CA LEU A 122 2.59 -6.51 -6.82
C LEU A 122 2.22 -5.07 -7.21
N ILE A 123 0.93 -4.76 -7.21
CA ILE A 123 0.37 -3.48 -7.67
C ILE A 123 -0.20 -2.71 -6.47
N SER A 124 0.35 -1.54 -6.22
CA SER A 124 0.00 -0.64 -5.10
C SER A 124 -0.16 0.82 -5.55
N VAL A 125 -0.62 1.04 -6.78
CA VAL A 125 -0.93 2.37 -7.33
C VAL A 125 -2.34 2.82 -6.95
N ALA A 126 -2.74 4.03 -7.35
CA ALA A 126 -4.13 4.48 -7.19
C ALA A 126 -5.11 3.56 -7.94
N GLY A 127 -6.28 3.32 -7.33
CA GLY A 127 -7.27 2.34 -7.79
C GLY A 127 -7.69 2.52 -9.24
N GLU A 128 -7.80 3.78 -9.69
CA GLU A 128 -8.22 4.13 -11.05
C GLU A 128 -7.28 3.58 -12.14
N TYR A 129 -6.02 3.26 -11.78
CA TYR A 129 -5.01 2.71 -12.71
C TYR A 129 -4.67 1.25 -12.44
N ALA A 130 -5.09 0.69 -11.31
CA ALA A 130 -4.65 -0.62 -10.85
C ALA A 130 -5.13 -1.74 -11.79
N ALA A 131 -6.36 -1.67 -12.29
CA ALA A 131 -6.91 -2.67 -13.20
C ALA A 131 -6.20 -2.70 -14.57
N GLU A 132 -5.80 -1.55 -15.08
CA GLU A 132 -5.03 -1.46 -16.33
C GLU A 132 -3.66 -2.14 -16.17
N LEU A 133 -2.94 -1.82 -15.09
CA LEU A 133 -1.64 -2.43 -14.81
C LEU A 133 -1.75 -3.94 -14.53
N ALA A 134 -2.82 -4.40 -13.89
CA ALA A 134 -3.08 -5.82 -13.68
C ALA A 134 -3.29 -6.55 -15.01
N ASN A 135 -4.05 -5.96 -15.94
CA ASN A 135 -4.19 -6.50 -17.29
C ASN A 135 -2.84 -6.57 -18.04
N GLN A 136 -2.00 -5.53 -17.93
CA GLN A 136 -0.66 -5.51 -18.52
C GLN A 136 0.29 -6.56 -17.91
N ALA A 137 0.13 -6.88 -16.63
CA ALA A 137 0.85 -7.97 -15.96
C ALA A 137 0.37 -9.34 -16.47
N LEU A 138 -0.96 -9.52 -16.58
CA LEU A 138 -1.55 -10.74 -17.14
C LEU A 138 -1.15 -10.96 -18.61
N ASP A 139 -1.02 -9.90 -19.42
CA ASP A 139 -0.49 -9.99 -20.81
C ASP A 139 0.89 -10.66 -20.86
N ARG A 140 1.69 -10.45 -19.81
CA ARG A 140 3.05 -10.99 -19.64
C ARG A 140 3.08 -12.32 -18.90
N ASN A 141 1.92 -12.92 -18.66
CA ASN A 141 1.73 -14.17 -17.92
C ASN A 141 2.29 -14.15 -16.50
N LEU A 142 2.19 -13.00 -15.82
CA LEU A 142 2.52 -12.86 -14.41
C LEU A 142 1.28 -13.13 -13.55
N ASN A 143 1.48 -13.77 -12.40
CA ASN A 143 0.50 -13.70 -11.31
C ASN A 143 0.39 -12.24 -10.83
N VAL A 144 -0.73 -11.88 -10.23
CA VAL A 144 -0.95 -10.51 -9.75
C VAL A 144 -1.40 -10.51 -8.29
N MET A 145 -0.81 -9.61 -7.51
CA MET A 145 -1.36 -9.20 -6.22
C MET A 145 -1.68 -7.70 -6.28
N MET A 146 -2.93 -7.36 -6.03
CA MET A 146 -3.43 -5.99 -5.99
C MET A 146 -3.63 -5.58 -4.54
N PHE A 147 -2.63 -4.87 -4.02
CA PHE A 147 -2.78 -4.13 -2.76
C PHE A 147 -3.70 -2.93 -2.93
N SER A 148 -3.71 -2.34 -4.13
CA SER A 148 -4.60 -1.24 -4.49
C SER A 148 -6.07 -1.53 -4.16
N ASP A 149 -6.69 -0.57 -3.47
CA ASP A 149 -8.13 -0.48 -3.24
C ASP A 149 -8.80 0.47 -4.28
N ASN A 150 -10.11 0.65 -4.22
CA ASN A 150 -10.91 1.50 -5.11
C ASN A 150 -10.91 1.03 -6.57
N VAL A 151 -10.94 -0.29 -6.76
CA VAL A 151 -11.14 -0.94 -8.06
C VAL A 151 -12.57 -1.45 -8.15
N THR A 152 -13.19 -1.29 -9.32
CA THR A 152 -14.59 -1.68 -9.54
C THR A 152 -14.77 -3.20 -9.40
N LEU A 153 -15.99 -3.65 -9.11
CA LEU A 153 -16.31 -5.08 -9.07
C LEU A 153 -16.20 -5.69 -10.47
N GLU A 154 -16.59 -4.94 -11.49
CA GLU A 154 -16.54 -5.34 -12.89
C GLU A 154 -15.10 -5.63 -13.32
N ASP A 155 -14.15 -4.75 -12.95
CA ASP A 155 -12.73 -4.97 -13.21
C ASP A 155 -12.18 -6.17 -12.45
N GLU A 156 -12.54 -6.33 -11.16
CA GLU A 156 -12.14 -7.49 -10.36
C GLU A 156 -12.58 -8.82 -11.02
N ILE A 157 -13.86 -8.93 -11.39
CA ILE A 157 -14.43 -10.12 -12.04
C ILE A 157 -13.72 -10.38 -13.37
N GLN A 158 -13.50 -9.35 -14.18
CA GLN A 158 -12.80 -9.45 -15.46
C GLN A 158 -11.38 -9.99 -15.26
N LEU A 159 -10.63 -9.43 -14.31
CA LEU A 159 -9.24 -9.79 -14.04
C LEU A 159 -9.12 -11.23 -13.54
N LYS A 160 -9.93 -11.62 -12.56
CA LYS A 160 -9.93 -12.98 -12.00
C LYS A 160 -10.38 -14.03 -13.03
N THR A 161 -11.38 -13.71 -13.84
CA THR A 161 -11.83 -14.59 -14.94
C THR A 161 -10.71 -14.78 -15.97
N ARG A 162 -10.09 -13.69 -16.39
CA ARG A 162 -8.97 -13.70 -17.34
C ARG A 162 -7.76 -14.47 -16.81
N ALA A 163 -7.43 -14.30 -15.53
CA ALA A 163 -6.34 -15.02 -14.88
C ALA A 163 -6.61 -16.53 -14.87
N ARG A 164 -7.85 -16.93 -14.54
CA ARG A 164 -8.26 -18.34 -14.60
C ARG A 164 -8.10 -18.94 -16.00
N GLU A 165 -8.51 -18.22 -17.05
CA GLU A 165 -8.34 -18.65 -18.45
C GLU A 165 -6.85 -18.82 -18.83
N LYS A 166 -5.97 -18.02 -18.23
CA LYS A 166 -4.51 -18.11 -18.43
C LYS A 166 -3.81 -19.10 -17.50
N GLY A 167 -4.50 -19.72 -16.54
CA GLY A 167 -3.87 -20.53 -15.50
C GLY A 167 -3.02 -19.73 -14.52
N LEU A 168 -3.38 -18.47 -14.28
CA LEU A 168 -2.73 -17.54 -13.36
C LEU A 168 -3.62 -17.23 -12.16
N LEU A 169 -3.03 -16.65 -11.12
CA LEU A 169 -3.72 -16.18 -9.92
C LEU A 169 -3.75 -14.65 -9.86
N VAL A 170 -4.92 -14.08 -9.55
CA VAL A 170 -5.09 -12.67 -9.16
C VAL A 170 -5.59 -12.63 -7.72
N MET A 171 -4.76 -12.07 -6.84
CA MET A 171 -5.08 -11.79 -5.44
C MET A 171 -5.49 -10.32 -5.31
N GLY A 172 -6.70 -10.03 -4.83
CA GLY A 172 -7.21 -8.66 -4.74
C GLY A 172 -8.27 -8.33 -5.79
N PRO A 173 -8.70 -7.06 -5.91
CA PRO A 173 -8.21 -5.85 -5.24
C PRO A 173 -8.39 -5.84 -3.72
N ASP A 174 -7.81 -4.84 -3.06
CA ASP A 174 -7.80 -4.71 -1.59
C ASP A 174 -7.26 -5.97 -0.89
N CYS A 175 -6.17 -6.54 -1.44
CA CYS A 175 -5.46 -7.66 -0.83
C CYS A 175 -4.29 -7.14 0.02
N GLY A 176 -4.57 -6.89 1.30
CA GLY A 176 -3.58 -6.30 2.23
C GLY A 176 -2.41 -7.19 2.65
N THR A 177 -2.56 -8.53 2.58
CA THR A 177 -1.61 -9.48 3.16
C THR A 177 -1.48 -10.75 2.31
N SER A 178 -0.25 -11.09 1.93
CA SER A 178 0.13 -12.43 1.44
C SER A 178 1.56 -12.78 1.85
N MET A 179 1.83 -14.08 2.01
CA MET A 179 3.13 -14.68 2.29
C MET A 179 3.29 -15.92 1.42
N ILE A 180 4.06 -15.86 0.34
CA ILE A 180 4.16 -16.96 -0.64
C ILE A 180 5.62 -17.41 -0.74
N ALA A 181 5.88 -18.70 -0.51
CA ALA A 181 7.21 -19.30 -0.47
C ALA A 181 8.20 -18.49 0.40
N GLY A 182 7.75 -18.09 1.61
CA GLY A 182 8.53 -17.25 2.52
C GLY A 182 8.71 -15.78 2.08
N THR A 183 8.11 -15.37 0.95
CA THR A 183 8.20 -13.99 0.44
C THR A 183 7.10 -13.13 1.05
N PRO A 184 7.43 -12.04 1.77
CA PRO A 184 6.44 -11.11 2.32
C PRO A 184 5.89 -10.21 1.20
N LEU A 185 4.56 -10.13 1.11
CA LEU A 185 3.87 -9.27 0.14
C LEU A 185 2.90 -8.34 0.87
N ALA A 186 3.08 -7.03 0.71
CA ALA A 186 2.41 -5.98 1.47
C ALA A 186 2.58 -6.15 2.99
N PHE A 187 1.49 -6.15 3.78
CA PHE A 187 1.57 -6.32 5.24
C PHE A 187 1.70 -7.79 5.60
N ALA A 188 2.92 -8.23 5.89
CA ALA A 188 3.25 -9.63 6.20
C ALA A 188 4.09 -9.74 7.49
N ASN A 189 4.16 -10.96 8.03
CA ASN A 189 4.90 -11.30 9.24
C ASN A 189 5.98 -12.34 8.91
N VAL A 190 7.08 -12.34 9.67
CA VAL A 190 8.06 -13.44 9.60
C VAL A 190 7.46 -14.64 10.31
N MET A 191 7.28 -15.73 9.57
CA MET A 191 6.60 -16.93 10.05
C MET A 191 7.57 -18.11 10.17
N PRO A 192 7.41 -18.98 11.19
CA PRO A 192 8.06 -20.29 11.20
C PRO A 192 7.62 -21.12 10.00
N GLU A 193 8.54 -21.89 9.42
CA GLU A 193 8.21 -22.90 8.42
C GLU A 193 7.38 -24.01 9.08
N GLY A 194 6.34 -24.46 8.39
CA GLY A 194 5.53 -25.60 8.83
C GLY A 194 4.71 -26.19 7.70
N ASN A 195 3.66 -26.93 8.04
CA ASN A 195 2.86 -27.70 7.09
C ASN A 195 1.44 -27.14 6.87
N ILE A 196 1.13 -25.96 7.42
CA ILE A 196 -0.21 -25.35 7.34
C ILE A 196 -0.26 -24.37 6.16
N GLY A 197 -1.21 -24.58 5.24
CA GLY A 197 -1.53 -23.60 4.19
C GLY A 197 -2.67 -22.68 4.63
N VAL A 198 -2.48 -21.37 4.53
CA VAL A 198 -3.48 -20.36 4.91
C VAL A 198 -4.03 -19.67 3.66
N ILE A 199 -5.34 -19.48 3.60
CA ILE A 199 -6.05 -18.70 2.57
C ILE A 199 -7.02 -17.77 3.29
N GLY A 200 -7.12 -16.51 2.87
CA GLY A 200 -8.06 -15.58 3.49
C GLY A 200 -8.48 -14.40 2.61
N ALA A 201 -9.72 -13.96 2.78
CA ALA A 201 -10.26 -12.73 2.20
C ALA A 201 -10.24 -11.57 3.23
N SER A 202 -9.18 -11.50 4.05
CA SER A 202 -9.00 -10.47 5.08
C SER A 202 -7.52 -10.28 5.39
N GLY A 203 -7.02 -9.04 5.34
CA GLY A 203 -5.62 -8.72 5.63
C GLY A 203 -5.22 -9.08 7.07
N THR A 204 -5.74 -8.32 8.04
CA THR A 204 -5.44 -8.57 9.47
C THR A 204 -5.98 -9.92 9.96
N GLY A 205 -7.05 -10.44 9.36
CA GLY A 205 -7.53 -11.80 9.65
C GLY A 205 -6.48 -12.87 9.33
N ILE A 206 -5.76 -12.74 8.21
CA ILE A 206 -4.63 -13.62 7.90
C ILE A 206 -3.48 -13.42 8.89
N GLN A 207 -3.11 -12.17 9.19
CA GLN A 207 -1.99 -11.89 10.08
C GLN A 207 -2.22 -12.43 11.50
N GLU A 208 -3.42 -12.23 12.05
CA GLU A 208 -3.79 -12.73 13.36
C GLU A 208 -3.83 -14.26 13.40
N LEU A 209 -4.43 -14.90 12.39
CA LEU A 209 -4.44 -16.36 12.30
C LEU A 209 -3.01 -16.92 12.24
N CYS A 210 -2.14 -16.33 11.43
CA CYS A 210 -0.75 -16.75 11.33
C CYS A 210 0.00 -16.52 12.65
N SER A 211 -0.21 -15.38 13.31
CA SER A 211 0.35 -15.08 14.63
C SER A 211 -0.04 -16.15 15.66
N GLN A 212 -1.32 -16.54 15.70
CA GLN A 212 -1.82 -17.58 16.61
C GLN A 212 -1.25 -18.97 16.27
N ILE A 213 -1.08 -19.31 14.98
CA ILE A 213 -0.43 -20.55 14.55
C ILE A 213 1.01 -20.61 15.10
N ALA A 214 1.78 -19.53 14.93
CA ALA A 214 3.14 -19.46 15.45
C ALA A 214 3.18 -19.54 16.98
N LEU A 215 2.25 -18.87 17.66
CA LEU A 215 2.14 -18.91 19.12
C LEU A 215 1.78 -20.31 19.65
N ALA A 216 1.03 -21.09 18.86
CA ALA A 216 0.72 -22.50 19.14
C ALA A 216 1.90 -23.45 18.88
N GLY A 217 3.06 -22.96 18.42
CA GLY A 217 4.26 -23.75 18.15
C GLY A 217 4.31 -24.37 16.76
N GLU A 218 3.40 -24.00 15.86
CA GLU A 218 3.32 -24.49 14.49
C GLU A 218 3.82 -23.43 13.48
N GLY A 219 3.90 -23.80 12.20
CA GLY A 219 4.34 -22.92 11.12
C GLY A 219 3.48 -23.05 9.86
N ILE A 220 3.72 -22.17 8.89
CA ILE A 220 2.96 -22.16 7.63
C ILE A 220 3.85 -22.47 6.43
N THR A 221 3.23 -22.92 5.35
CA THR A 221 3.84 -22.95 4.02
C THR A 221 3.64 -21.61 3.33
N HIS A 222 2.38 -21.19 3.20
CA HIS A 222 1.94 -19.96 2.54
C HIS A 222 0.75 -19.35 3.28
N ALA A 223 0.55 -18.06 3.11
CA ALA A 223 -0.71 -17.37 3.37
C ALA A 223 -1.12 -16.59 2.11
N ILE A 224 -2.25 -16.95 1.51
CA ILE A 224 -2.70 -16.35 0.24
C ILE A 224 -3.91 -15.46 0.52
N GLY A 225 -3.72 -14.16 0.39
CA GLY A 225 -4.81 -13.18 0.39
C GLY A 225 -5.60 -13.20 -0.92
N LEU A 226 -6.92 -13.07 -0.84
CA LEU A 226 -7.82 -13.14 -1.99
C LEU A 226 -8.37 -11.78 -2.45
N GLY A 227 -8.32 -10.78 -1.57
CA GLY A 227 -9.10 -9.54 -1.67
C GLY A 227 -10.40 -9.60 -0.89
N GLY A 228 -10.82 -8.48 -0.28
CA GLY A 228 -11.92 -8.45 0.69
C GLY A 228 -13.29 -8.88 0.15
N ARG A 229 -13.47 -8.87 -1.17
CA ARG A 229 -14.75 -9.13 -1.87
C ARG A 229 -14.80 -10.46 -2.62
N ASP A 230 -13.74 -11.28 -2.55
CA ASP A 230 -13.64 -12.50 -3.37
C ASP A 230 -14.76 -13.53 -3.08
N LEU A 231 -15.33 -13.50 -1.88
CA LEU A 231 -16.39 -14.42 -1.45
C LEU A 231 -17.81 -13.80 -1.44
N SER A 232 -17.96 -12.54 -1.88
CA SER A 232 -19.24 -11.82 -1.87
C SER A 232 -19.99 -11.87 -3.19
#